data_AF-A0A218QQN4-F1
#
_entry.id   AF-A0A218QQN4-F1
#
_cell.length_a   1.000
_cell.length_b   1.000
_cell.length_c   1.000
_cell.angle_alpha   90.00
_cell.angle_beta   90.00
_cell.angle_gamma   90.00
#
_symmetry.space_group_name_H-M   'P 1'
#
loop_
_entity.id
_entity.type
_entity.pdbx_description
1 polymer ?
#
loop_
_entity_poly.entity_id
_entity_poly.type
_entity_poly.pdbx_seq_one_letter_code
_entity_poly.pdbx_strand_id
1 'polypeptide(L)' 'MPCQNDEMAKPEDTVKLIIGKELKIRFKSLCVQAETDMSSVAKDLIAQWCQEQEKKLEQQKKK' A
#
# COMPACT_ATOMS: atom_id res chain seq x y z
N MET A 1 29.77 -27.75 6.52
CA MET A 1 29.58 -26.61 5.60
C MET A 1 28.41 -25.79 6.13
N PRO A 2 28.60 -24.55 6.61
CA PRO A 2 27.48 -23.70 6.98
C PRO A 2 27.10 -22.86 5.76
N CYS A 3 25.96 -23.15 5.15
CA CYS A 3 25.38 -22.25 4.15
C CYS A 3 24.61 -21.17 4.90
N GLN A 4 25.28 -20.05 5.20
CA GLN A 4 24.63 -18.83 5.64
C GLN A 4 24.08 -18.14 4.39
N ASN A 5 22.78 -18.30 4.14
CA ASN A 5 22.06 -17.37 3.29
C ASN A 5 21.34 -16.39 4.22
N ASP A 6 22.00 -15.25 4.42
CA ASP A 6 21.43 -14.02 4.95
C ASP A 6 20.42 -13.50 3.90
N GLU A 7 19.15 -13.91 4.02
CA GLU A 7 18.07 -13.22 3.31
C GLU A 7 17.53 -12.17 4.26
N MET A 8 18.10 -10.97 4.15
CA MET A 8 17.66 -9.76 4.82
C MET A 8 16.26 -9.39 4.30
N ALA A 9 15.25 -10.13 4.76
CA ALA A 9 13.85 -9.83 4.52
C ALA A 9 13.55 -8.48 5.16
N LYS A 10 13.42 -7.45 4.32
CA LYS A 10 12.87 -6.16 4.74
C LYS A 10 11.62 -6.42 5.59
N PRO A 11 11.43 -5.74 6.73
CA PRO A 11 10.20 -5.88 7.51
C PRO A 11 9.06 -5.24 6.72
N GLU A 12 8.48 -6.02 5.79
CA GLU A 12 7.27 -5.65 5.10
C GLU A 12 6.08 -6.09 5.96
N ASP A 13 5.47 -5.13 6.65
CA ASP A 13 4.26 -5.37 7.42
C ASP A 13 3.05 -5.64 6.49
N THR A 14 2.32 -6.72 6.76
CA THR A 14 1.13 -7.08 6.00
C THR A 14 -0.11 -6.39 6.57
N VAL A 15 -0.76 -5.54 5.77
CA VAL A 15 -2.01 -4.89 6.14
C VAL A 15 -3.20 -5.73 5.69
N LYS A 16 -4.06 -6.15 6.64
CA LYS A 16 -5.33 -6.81 6.32
C LYS A 16 -6.38 -5.75 5.99
N LEU A 17 -6.82 -5.72 4.73
CA LEU A 17 -7.84 -4.79 4.26
C LEU A 17 -9.19 -5.50 4.09
N ILE A 18 -10.24 -4.93 4.68
CA ILE A 18 -11.64 -5.35 4.47
C ILE A 18 -12.31 -4.35 3.54
N ILE A 19 -12.69 -4.81 2.35
CA ILE A 19 -13.39 -4.02 1.33
C ILE A 19 -14.57 -4.79 0.75
N GLY A 20 -15.55 -4.05 0.22
CA GLY A 20 -16.68 -4.63 -0.49
C GLY A 20 -16.23 -5.46 -1.69
N LYS A 21 -16.97 -6.55 -1.97
CA LYS A 21 -16.65 -7.49 -3.07
C LYS A 21 -16.51 -6.80 -4.42
N GLU A 22 -17.41 -5.88 -4.74
CA GLU A 22 -17.37 -5.12 -5.99
C GLU A 22 -16.11 -4.28 -6.12
N LEU A 23 -15.71 -3.60 -5.04
CA LEU A 23 -14.50 -2.78 -5.04
C LEU A 23 -13.25 -3.63 -5.26
N LYS A 24 -13.17 -4.81 -4.63
CA LYS A 24 -12.07 -5.76 -4.84
C LYS A 24 -11.99 -6.22 -6.29
N ILE A 25 -13.12 -6.52 -6.92
CA ILE A 25 -13.17 -6.97 -8.32
C ILE A 25 -12.70 -5.84 -9.25
N ARG A 26 -13.20 -4.62 -9.06
CA ARG A 26 -12.79 -3.45 -9.85
C ARG A 26 -11.30 -3.18 -9.66
N PHE A 27 -10.82 -3.17 -8.43
CA PHE A 27 -9.40 -2.98 -8.11
C PHE A 27 -8.52 -4.02 -8.80
N LYS A 28 -8.91 -5.30 -8.74
CA LYS A 28 -8.20 -6.38 -9.42
C LYS A 28 -8.18 -6.20 -10.93
N SER A 29 -9.34 -5.88 -11.52
CA SER A 29 -9.45 -5.66 -12.96
C SER A 29 -8.56 -4.49 -13.42
N LEU A 30 -8.52 -3.40 -12.65
CA LEU A 30 -7.69 -2.24 -12.95
C LEU A 30 -6.19 -2.55 -12.80
N CYS A 31 -5.78 -3.24 -11.74
CA CYS A 31 -4.38 -3.65 -11.57
C CYS A 31 -3.89 -4.54 -12.72
N VAL A 32 -4.73 -5.48 -13.17
CA VAL A 32 -4.40 -6.35 -14.31
C VAL A 32 -4.30 -5.54 -15.61
N GLN A 33 -5.22 -4.62 -15.86
CA GLN A 33 -5.19 -3.77 -17.06
C GLN A 33 -3.99 -2.82 -17.09
N ALA A 34 -3.56 -2.36 -15.92
CA ALA A 34 -2.40 -1.46 -15.78
C ALA A 34 -1.07 -2.23 -15.60
N GLU A 35 -1.08 -3.57 -15.74
CA GLU A 35 0.10 -4.44 -15.56
C GLU A 35 0.85 -4.15 -14.24
N THR A 36 0.11 -3.83 -13.19
CA THR A 36 0.67 -3.42 -11.90
C THR A 36 0.32 -4.42 -10.79
N ASP A 37 1.23 -4.59 -9.84
CA ASP A 37 0.97 -5.43 -8.67
C ASP A 37 -0.04 -4.77 -7.72
N MET A 38 -1.02 -5.54 -7.24
CA MET A 38 -2.02 -5.06 -6.28
C MET A 38 -1.38 -4.47 -5.03
N SER A 39 -0.29 -5.06 -4.56
CA SER A 39 0.41 -4.63 -3.36
C SER A 39 1.10 -3.30 -3.60
N SER A 40 1.69 -3.10 -4.78
CA SER A 40 2.29 -1.82 -5.17
C SER A 40 1.25 -0.71 -5.24
N VAL A 41 0.10 -0.97 -5.88
CA VAL A 41 -1.00 0.00 -5.96
C VAL A 41 -1.57 0.31 -4.58
N ALA A 42 -1.74 -0.70 -3.72
CA ALA A 42 -2.21 -0.50 -2.35
C ALA A 42 -1.22 0.32 -1.52
N LYS A 43 0.09 0.03 -1.61
CA LYS A 43 1.14 0.82 -0.96
C LYS A 43 1.10 2.28 -1.40
N ASP A 44 0.96 2.51 -2.70
CA ASP A 44 0.92 3.85 -3.27
C ASP A 44 -0.32 4.64 -2.82
N LEU A 45 -1.50 4.00 -2.85
CA LEU A 45 -2.75 4.58 -2.30
C LEU A 45 -2.63 4.97 -0.83
N ILE A 46 -2.04 4.10 -0.01
CA ILE A 46 -1.83 4.36 1.43
C ILE A 46 -0.85 5.54 1.60
N ALA A 47 0.24 5.56 0.84
CA ALA A 47 1.25 6.61 0.92
C ALA A 47 0.67 7.98 0.51
N GLN A 48 -0.06 8.04 -0.61
CA GLN A 48 -0.74 9.25 -1.07
C GLN A 48 -1.74 9.75 -0.02
N TRP A 49 -2.58 8.86 0.50
CA TRP A 49 -3.56 9.22 1.53
C TRP A 49 -2.88 9.76 2.79
N CYS A 50 -1.79 9.14 3.25
CA CYS A 50 -1.01 9.61 4.41
C CYS A 50 -0.48 11.04 4.18
N GLN A 51 0.17 11.28 3.05
CA GLN A 51 0.68 12.61 2.70
C GLN A 51 -0.43 13.66 2.65
N GLU A 52 -1.60 13.32 2.14
CA GLU A 52 -2.75 14.23 2.13
C GLU A 52 -3.26 14.53 3.55
N GLN A 53 -3.33 13.52 4.43
CA GLN A 53 -3.74 13.74 5.82
C GLN A 53 -2.75 14.60 6.58
N GLU A 54 -1.44 14.35 6.42
CA GLU A 54 -0.37 15.16 7.03
C GLU A 54 -0.51 16.62 6.62
N LYS A 55 -0.63 16.89 5.31
CA LYS A 55 -0.85 18.25 4.79
C LYS A 55 -2.11 18.91 5.36
N LYS A 56 -3.22 18.17 5.46
CA LYS A 56 -4.47 18.68 6.05
C LYS A 56 -4.32 19.00 7.54
N LEU A 57 -3.61 18.16 8.29
CA LEU A 57 -3.34 18.37 9.72
C LEU A 57 -2.43 19.59 9.93
N GLU A 58 -1.41 19.77 9.10
CA GLU A 58 -0.54 20.95 9.15
C GLU A 58 -1.30 22.25 8.84
N GLN A 59 -2.23 22.22 7.89
CA GLN A 59 -3.09 23.37 7.57
C GLN A 59 -4.08 23.69 8.69
N GLN A 60 -4.56 22.68 9.44
CA GLN A 60 -5.43 22.89 10.59
C GLN A 60 -4.68 23.41 11.83
N LYS A 61 -3.38 23.13 11.98
CA LYS A 61 -2.55 23.70 13.05
C LYS A 61 -2.13 25.16 12.83
N LYS A 62 -2.25 25.67 11.60
CA LYS A 62 -1.95 27.07 11.23
C LYS A 62 -3.16 28.00 11.29
N LYS A 63 -4.35 27.48 11.62
CA LYS A 63 -5.55 28.25 11.94
C LYS A 63 -5.68 28.42 13.44
#